data_AF-A0A2P5ABC4-F1
#
_entry.id   AF-A0A2P5ABC4-F1
#
_cell.length_a   1.000
_cell.length_b   1.000
_cell.length_c   1.000
_cell.angle_alpha   90.00
_cell.angle_beta   90.00
_cell.angle_gamma   90.00
#
_symmetry.space_group_name_H-M   'P 1'
#
loop_
_entity.id
_entity.type
_entity.pdbx_description
1 polymer ?
#
loop_
_entity_poly.entity_id
_entity_poly.type
_entity_poly.pdbx_seq_one_letter_code
_entity_poly.pdbx_strand_id
1 'polypeptide(L)'
;MVRLDSSGNLSNKTEDLEPKLVFGKKDGDDNNVNAVIDPISKKDRNIPIQDMSDDSSTTRATSRRSFLSKNMKAIHSAFELYGSLSGQIVNWEKSHIYFGKGVSFARIWDLLFICGIKRGGESLQYLGIPLFVGVP
;
A
#
# COMPACT_ATOMS: atom_id res chain seq x y z
N MET A 1 -20.35 32.01 -46.03
CA MET A 1 -19.86 32.95 -45.01
C MET A 1 -20.39 32.46 -43.66
N VAL A 2 -19.57 31.71 -42.92
CA VAL A 2 -19.97 31.03 -41.67
C VAL A 2 -19.35 31.81 -40.51
N ARG A 3 -20.19 32.37 -39.63
CA ARG A 3 -19.75 33.05 -38.40
C ARG A 3 -19.38 31.99 -37.37
N LEU A 4 -18.13 32.03 -36.90
CA LEU A 4 -17.65 31.28 -35.74
C LEU A 4 -17.70 32.23 -34.55
N ASP A 5 -18.73 32.09 -33.72
CA ASP A 5 -18.83 32.82 -32.46
C ASP A 5 -18.10 32.06 -31.35
N SER A 6 -17.31 32.83 -30.62
CA SER A 6 -16.35 32.45 -29.60
C SER A 6 -17.02 32.01 -28.29
N SER A 7 -16.50 30.96 -27.65
CA SER A 7 -16.76 30.59 -26.26
C SER A 7 -15.41 30.23 -25.64
N GLY A 8 -15.00 30.64 -24.46
CA GLY A 8 -15.58 31.39 -23.35
C GLY A 8 -14.57 31.15 -22.22
N ASN A 9 -13.99 32.21 -21.65
CA ASN A 9 -12.87 32.09 -20.71
C ASN A 9 -13.33 31.50 -19.37
N LEU A 10 -12.90 30.27 -19.06
CA LEU A 10 -12.99 29.65 -17.74
C LEU A 10 -11.82 30.15 -16.87
N SER A 11 -12.09 31.19 -16.07
CA SER A 11 -11.18 31.66 -15.02
C SER A 11 -11.49 30.91 -13.73
N ASN A 12 -10.69 29.90 -13.41
CA ASN A 12 -10.81 29.15 -12.17
C ASN A 12 -10.05 29.91 -11.09
N LYS A 13 -10.78 30.66 -10.25
CA LYS A 13 -10.25 31.37 -9.10
C LYS A 13 -10.03 30.34 -7.98
N THR A 14 -8.82 29.81 -7.87
CA THR A 14 -8.43 28.94 -6.75
C THR A 14 -8.20 29.82 -5.53
N GLU A 15 -9.13 29.79 -4.58
CA GLU A 15 -8.92 30.37 -3.26
C GLU A 15 -7.87 29.53 -2.54
N ASP A 16 -6.69 30.11 -2.38
CA ASP A 16 -5.54 29.58 -1.69
C ASP A 16 -5.84 29.54 -0.19
N LEU A 17 -6.39 28.40 0.27
CA LEU A 17 -6.52 28.12 1.69
C LEU A 17 -5.17 27.60 2.18
N GLU A 18 -4.32 28.49 2.66
CA GLU A 18 -3.10 28.13 3.39
C GLU A 18 -3.48 27.21 4.58
N PRO A 19 -3.03 25.94 4.58
CA PRO A 19 -3.18 25.11 5.76
C PRO A 19 -2.20 25.60 6.82
N LYS A 20 -2.71 26.36 7.79
CA LYS A 20 -1.98 26.80 8.98
C LYS A 20 -1.65 25.58 9.84
N LEU A 21 -0.53 24.94 9.55
CA LEU A 21 -0.09 23.71 10.22
C LEU A 21 0.56 24.09 11.56
N VAL A 22 -0.26 24.16 12.60
CA VAL A 22 0.19 24.40 13.98
C VAL A 22 0.75 23.09 14.51
N PHE A 23 2.08 22.94 14.45
CA PHE A 23 2.79 21.89 15.16
C PHE A 23 2.71 22.17 16.67
N GLY A 24 1.77 21.51 17.35
CA GLY A 24 1.82 21.36 18.79
C GLY A 24 3.02 20.50 19.14
N LYS A 25 4.01 21.07 19.86
CA LYS A 25 5.05 20.30 20.53
C LYS A 25 4.36 19.32 21.48
N LYS A 26 4.45 18.03 21.19
CA LYS A 26 4.02 16.97 22.09
C LYS A 26 5.27 16.52 22.84
N ASP A 27 5.42 17.01 24.06
CA ASP A 27 6.39 16.50 25.01
C ASP A 27 5.90 15.09 25.43
N GLY A 28 6.34 14.09 24.67
CA GLY A 28 5.95 12.70 24.80
C GLY A 28 7.03 11.92 25.55
N ASP A 29 6.74 11.67 26.81
CA ASP A 29 7.48 10.94 27.84
C ASP A 29 8.16 9.63 27.36
N ASP A 30 9.46 9.52 27.64
CA ASP A 30 10.37 8.44 27.25
C ASP A 30 10.19 7.19 28.12
N ASN A 31 9.07 6.47 27.93
CA ASN A 31 8.87 5.19 28.62
C ASN A 31 9.53 4.05 27.84
N ASN A 32 10.85 3.96 27.99
CA ASN A 32 11.72 2.85 27.58
C ASN A 32 11.32 1.56 28.32
N VAL A 33 10.50 0.73 27.68
CA VAL A 33 10.25 -0.65 28.14
C VAL A 33 11.40 -1.52 27.65
N ASN A 34 12.42 -1.66 28.49
CA ASN A 34 13.51 -2.60 28.29
C ASN A 34 12.94 -4.03 28.37
N ALA A 35 12.52 -4.58 27.24
CA ALA A 35 12.12 -5.97 27.14
C ALA A 35 13.37 -6.84 27.32
N VAL A 36 13.56 -7.32 28.55
CA VAL A 36 14.50 -8.40 28.89
C VAL A 36 14.06 -9.62 28.10
N ILE A 37 14.80 -9.93 27.03
CA ILE A 37 14.63 -11.16 26.26
C ILE A 37 15.41 -12.24 27.00
N ASP A 38 14.71 -13.09 27.74
CA ASP A 38 15.29 -14.29 28.31
C ASP A 38 15.87 -15.18 27.20
N PRO A 39 17.11 -15.67 27.33
CA PRO A 39 17.69 -16.59 26.35
C PRO A 39 16.90 -17.90 26.34
N ILE A 40 16.30 -18.18 25.19
CA ILE A 40 15.58 -19.41 24.84
C ILE A 40 16.42 -20.63 25.26
N SER A 41 15.98 -21.29 26.32
CA SER A 41 16.49 -22.60 26.74
C SER A 41 16.22 -23.62 25.64
N LYS A 42 17.29 -24.11 25.02
CA LYS A 42 17.24 -25.25 24.10
C LYS A 42 16.85 -26.50 24.90
N LYS A 43 15.56 -26.82 24.89
CA LYS A 43 15.05 -28.10 25.40
C LYS A 43 14.79 -29.02 24.23
N ASP A 44 15.71 -29.96 24.04
CA ASP A 44 15.60 -31.06 23.08
C ASP A 44 14.32 -31.85 23.35
N ARG A 45 13.31 -31.65 22.50
CA ARG A 45 12.15 -32.52 22.41
C ARG A 45 12.39 -33.50 21.28
N ASN A 46 12.84 -34.70 21.64
CA ASN A 46 12.63 -35.90 20.83
C ASN A 46 11.11 -36.07 20.66
N ILE A 47 10.62 -35.87 19.45
CA ILE A 47 9.25 -36.22 19.07
C ILE A 47 9.34 -37.54 18.28
N PRO A 48 8.58 -38.58 18.67
CA PRO A 48 8.52 -39.82 17.90
C PRO A 48 7.86 -39.58 16.55
N ILE A 49 8.55 -39.99 15.49
CA ILE A 49 8.06 -39.97 14.12
C ILE A 49 6.95 -41.03 14.02
N GLN A 50 5.70 -40.58 13.94
CA GLN A 50 4.61 -41.41 13.44
C GLN A 50 4.65 -41.38 11.92
N ASP A 51 4.98 -42.53 11.36
CA ASP A 51 4.86 -42.82 9.94
C ASP A 51 3.36 -42.97 9.61
N MET A 52 2.77 -41.96 8.99
CA MET A 52 1.39 -41.96 8.55
C MET A 52 1.31 -41.71 7.05
N SER A 53 1.21 -42.84 6.35
CA SER A 53 0.31 -43.12 5.21
C SER A 53 0.07 -41.98 4.22
N ASP A 54 0.69 -42.14 3.05
CA ASP A 54 0.38 -41.47 1.81
C ASP A 54 -1.08 -41.73 1.39
N ASP A 55 -1.98 -40.77 1.63
CA ASP A 55 -3.17 -40.58 0.79
C ASP A 55 -3.83 -39.23 1.08
N SER A 56 -3.68 -38.28 0.16
CA SER A 56 -4.71 -37.32 -0.25
C SER A 56 -4.08 -36.14 -0.98
N SER A 57 -3.87 -36.36 -2.28
CA SER A 57 -3.86 -35.30 -3.28
C SER A 57 -5.18 -34.51 -3.20
N THR A 58 -5.17 -33.28 -2.64
CA THR A 58 -5.91 -32.07 -3.07
C THR A 58 -5.77 -30.94 -2.03
N THR A 59 -4.58 -30.33 -1.90
CA THR A 59 -4.44 -29.15 -1.02
C THR A 59 -3.35 -28.17 -1.46
N ARG A 60 -3.06 -28.07 -2.76
CA ARG A 60 -1.98 -27.17 -3.25
C ARG A 60 -2.44 -25.81 -3.79
N ALA A 61 -3.75 -25.54 -3.86
CA ALA A 61 -4.28 -24.29 -4.42
C ALA A 61 -4.55 -23.18 -3.38
N THR A 62 -4.77 -23.53 -2.11
CA THR A 62 -5.14 -22.55 -1.06
C THR A 62 -3.95 -21.88 -0.38
N SER A 63 -2.78 -22.51 -0.41
CA SER A 63 -1.56 -21.99 0.26
C SER A 63 -1.07 -20.66 -0.33
N ARG A 64 -1.19 -20.47 -1.65
CA ARG A 64 -0.70 -19.27 -2.34
C ARG A 64 -1.53 -18.00 -2.09
N ARG A 65 -2.78 -18.11 -1.64
CA ARG A 65 -3.59 -16.92 -1.29
C ARG A 65 -3.17 -16.29 0.04
N SER A 66 -2.73 -17.12 1.02
CA SER A 66 -2.31 -16.63 2.34
C SER A 66 -1.00 -15.86 2.34
N PHE A 67 -0.17 -16.03 1.32
CA PHE A 67 1.14 -15.39 1.22
C PHE A 67 1.04 -13.96 0.68
N LEU A 68 0.08 -13.71 -0.21
CA LEU A 68 -0.12 -12.39 -0.81
C LEU A 68 -0.64 -11.38 0.21
N SER A 69 -1.54 -11.81 1.11
CA SER A 69 -2.12 -10.94 2.14
C SER A 69 -1.10 -10.46 3.18
N LYS A 70 -0.07 -11.27 3.48
CA LYS A 70 1.00 -10.91 4.44
C LYS A 70 1.86 -9.76 3.92
N ASN A 71 2.23 -9.80 2.64
CA ASN A 71 3.08 -8.75 2.05
C ASN A 71 2.34 -7.41 1.92
N MET A 72 1.03 -7.44 1.69
CA MET A 72 0.25 -6.22 1.51
C MET A 72 -0.03 -5.50 2.82
N LYS A 73 -0.30 -6.26 3.89
CA LYS A 73 -0.39 -5.68 5.24
C LYS A 73 0.92 -5.00 5.65
N ALA A 74 2.06 -5.58 5.25
CA ALA A 74 3.37 -4.98 5.51
C ALA A 74 3.56 -3.62 4.80
N ILE A 75 3.06 -3.46 3.56
CA ILE A 75 3.12 -2.18 2.85
C ILE A 75 2.29 -1.12 3.57
N HIS A 76 1.07 -1.45 3.97
CA HIS A 76 0.22 -0.52 4.74
C HIS A 76 0.89 -0.10 6.05
N SER A 77 1.40 -1.08 6.82
CA SER A 77 2.11 -0.81 8.06
C SER A 77 3.39 0.02 7.85
N ALA A 78 4.07 -0.14 6.71
CA ALA A 78 5.24 0.68 6.39
C ALA A 78 4.86 2.16 6.17
N PHE A 79 3.74 2.44 5.50
CA PHE A 79 3.23 3.81 5.33
C PHE A 79 2.78 4.44 6.66
N GLU A 80 2.09 3.67 7.51
CA GLU A 80 1.72 4.13 8.85
C GLU A 80 2.95 4.42 9.70
N LEU A 81 3.96 3.53 9.69
CA LEU A 81 5.22 3.72 10.40
C LEU A 81 5.94 4.97 9.90
N TYR A 82 6.09 5.13 8.58
CA TYR A 82 6.67 6.34 8.00
C TYR A 82 5.94 7.60 8.44
N GLY A 83 4.61 7.60 8.41
CA GLY A 83 3.82 8.75 8.85
C GLY A 83 4.02 9.07 10.33
N SER A 84 4.11 8.04 11.18
CA SER A 84 4.37 8.21 12.61
C SER A 84 5.76 8.82 12.90
N LEU A 85 6.78 8.44 12.12
CA LEU A 85 8.16 8.89 12.33
C LEU A 85 8.43 10.27 11.69
N SER A 86 7.81 10.56 10.55
CA SER A 86 8.01 11.81 9.81
C SER A 86 7.06 12.94 10.22
N GLY A 87 5.97 12.63 10.93
CA GLY A 87 4.87 13.56 11.19
C GLY A 87 4.01 13.87 9.95
N GLN A 88 4.23 13.15 8.85
CA GLN A 88 3.45 13.30 7.62
C GLN A 88 2.25 12.34 7.63
N ILE A 89 1.14 12.74 7.01
CA ILE A 89 -0.04 11.89 6.87
C ILE A 89 -0.22 11.52 5.40
N VAL A 90 -0.34 10.22 5.11
CA VAL A 90 -0.64 9.74 3.76
C VAL A 90 -2.08 10.09 3.42
N ASN A 91 -2.28 10.85 2.34
CA ASN A 91 -3.60 11.14 1.82
C ASN A 91 -4.09 9.95 0.97
N TRP A 92 -4.80 9.02 1.60
CA TRP A 92 -5.32 7.82 0.94
C TRP A 92 -6.33 8.12 -0.17
N GLU A 93 -7.09 9.21 -0.07
CA GLU A 93 -8.07 9.60 -1.10
C GLU A 93 -7.42 10.07 -2.40
N LYS A 94 -6.26 10.73 -2.30
CA LYS A 94 -5.45 11.17 -3.44
C LYS A 94 -4.49 10.08 -3.94
N SER A 95 -4.26 9.05 -3.14
CA SER A 95 -3.35 7.95 -3.48
C SER A 95 -4.00 7.00 -4.48
N HIS A 96 -3.23 6.57 -5.48
CA HIS A 96 -3.68 5.68 -6.53
C HIS A 96 -2.60 4.62 -6.81
N ILE A 97 -3.01 3.38 -7.10
CA ILE A 97 -2.10 2.32 -7.55
C ILE A 97 -2.20 2.18 -9.07
N TYR A 98 -1.06 2.32 -9.74
CA TYR A 98 -0.93 2.10 -11.18
C TYR A 98 -0.38 0.70 -11.43
N PHE A 99 -0.93 0.02 -12.43
CA PHE A 99 -0.54 -1.33 -12.79
C PHE A 99 0.02 -1.34 -14.21
N GLY A 100 1.15 -2.02 -14.41
CA GLY A 100 1.70 -2.27 -15.74
C GLY A 100 0.88 -3.33 -16.50
N LYS A 101 1.20 -3.49 -17.79
CA LYS A 101 0.63 -4.58 -18.60
C LYS A 101 1.04 -5.95 -18.03
N GLY A 102 0.15 -6.93 -18.18
CA GLY A 102 0.39 -8.32 -17.77
C GLY A 102 -0.07 -8.68 -16.35
N VAL A 103 -0.57 -7.73 -15.55
CA VAL A 103 -1.21 -8.06 -14.27
C VAL A 103 -2.66 -8.47 -14.49
N SER A 104 -3.01 -9.68 -14.08
CA SER A 104 -4.39 -10.19 -14.18
C SER A 104 -5.37 -9.31 -13.38
N PHE A 105 -6.57 -9.08 -13.92
CA PHE A 105 -7.60 -8.29 -13.28
C PHE A 105 -7.98 -8.78 -11.86
N ALA A 106 -8.01 -10.10 -11.64
CA ALA A 106 -8.28 -10.66 -10.32
C ALA A 106 -7.24 -10.21 -9.27
N ARG A 107 -5.94 -10.26 -9.62
CA ARG A 107 -4.87 -9.77 -8.74
C ARG A 107 -4.95 -8.27 -8.48
N ILE A 108 -5.34 -7.49 -9.50
CA ILE A 108 -5.56 -6.05 -9.35
C ILE A 108 -6.66 -5.81 -8.32
N TRP A 109 -7.80 -6.48 -8.45
CA TRP A 109 -8.92 -6.35 -7.51
C TRP A 109 -8.57 -6.77 -6.10
N ASP A 110 -7.91 -7.92 -5.93
CA ASP A 110 -7.44 -8.37 -4.62
C ASP A 110 -6.53 -7.32 -3.98
N LEU A 111 -5.62 -6.72 -4.75
CA LEU A 111 -4.70 -5.69 -4.27
C LEU A 111 -5.45 -4.44 -3.81
N LEU A 112 -6.36 -3.93 -4.64
CA LEU A 112 -7.12 -2.72 -4.35
C LEU A 112 -8.01 -2.91 -3.13
N PHE A 113 -8.64 -4.08 -3.00
CA PHE A 113 -9.49 -4.42 -1.86
C PHE A 113 -8.69 -4.49 -0.55
N ILE A 114 -7.51 -5.12 -0.57
CA ILE A 114 -6.67 -5.23 0.63
C ILE A 114 -6.07 -3.89 1.04
N CYS A 115 -5.64 -3.07 0.06
CA CYS A 115 -4.99 -1.79 0.35
C CYS A 115 -5.99 -0.67 0.66
N GLY A 116 -7.25 -0.78 0.23
CA GLY A 116 -8.22 0.32 0.33
C GLY A 116 -7.88 1.53 -0.55
N ILE A 117 -6.98 1.36 -1.53
CA ILE A 117 -6.51 2.41 -2.43
C ILE A 117 -7.22 2.27 -3.77
N LYS A 118 -7.54 3.39 -4.41
CA LYS A 118 -8.20 3.40 -5.72
C LYS A 118 -7.23 3.00 -6.83
N ARG A 119 -7.77 2.40 -7.89
CA ARG A 119 -7.01 2.13 -9.11
C ARG A 119 -6.70 3.45 -9.80
N GLY A 120 -5.43 3.69 -10.13
CA GLY A 120 -5.04 4.80 -10.98
C GLY A 120 -5.57 4.62 -12.41
N GLY A 121 -5.86 5.74 -13.08
CA GLY A 121 -6.17 5.71 -14.51
C GLY A 121 -4.98 5.22 -15.34
N GLU A 122 -5.17 5.10 -16.65
CA GLU A 122 -4.10 4.72 -17.58
C GLU A 122 -3.04 5.80 -17.77
N SER A 123 -3.11 6.92 -17.02
CA SER A 123 -2.11 7.99 -17.12
C SER A 123 -0.77 7.46 -16.62
N LEU A 124 0.08 7.04 -17.56
CA LEU A 124 1.48 6.70 -17.35
C LEU A 124 2.31 7.98 -17.14
N GLN A 125 1.77 9.00 -16.49
CA GLN A 125 2.46 10.27 -16.24
C GLN A 125 2.42 10.60 -14.76
N TYR A 126 3.58 10.95 -14.21
CA TYR A 126 3.73 11.47 -12.86
C TYR A 126 4.37 12.85 -12.95
N LEU A 127 3.67 13.87 -12.45
CA LEU A 127 4.10 15.28 -12.57
C LEU A 127 4.38 15.71 -14.02
N GLY A 128 3.60 15.21 -14.98
CA GLY A 128 3.78 15.48 -16.41
C GLY A 128 4.94 14.72 -17.07
N ILE A 129 5.64 13.87 -16.31
CA ILE A 129 6.74 13.04 -16.83
C ILE A 129 6.20 11.63 -17.11
N PRO A 130 6.41 11.07 -18.32
CA PRO A 130 6.06 9.69 -18.62
C PRO A 130 6.79 8.72 -17.69
N LEU A 131 6.04 7.89 -16.97
CA LEU A 131 6.54 6.82 -16.10
C LEU A 131 7.15 5.66 -16.91
N PHE A 132 6.81 5.55 -18.19
CA PHE A 132 7.33 4.53 -19.10
C PHE A 132 7.89 5.20 -20.35
N VAL A 133 9.10 4.82 -20.74
CA VAL A 133 9.73 5.23 -21.99
C VAL A 133 9.74 4.00 -22.91
N GLY A 134 8.90 4.00 -23.95
CA GLY A 134 8.76 2.87 -24.90
C GLY A 134 7.34 2.37 -25.07
N VAL A 135 7.16 1.26 -25.79
CA VAL A 135 5.84 0.61 -25.96
C VAL A 135 5.53 -0.18 -24.68
N PRO A 136 4.46 0.16 -23.94
CA PRO A 136 4.11 -0.50 -22.70
C PRO A 136 3.65 -1.94 -22.89
#